data_AF-A0A0D2SUD7-F1
#
_entry.id   AF-A0A0D2SUD7-F1
#
_cell.length_a   1.000
_cell.length_b   1.000
_cell.length_c   1.000
_cell.angle_alpha   90.00
_cell.angle_beta   90.00
_cell.angle_gamma   90.00
#
_symmetry.space_group_name_H-M   'P 1'
#
loop_
_entity.id
_entity.type
_entity.pdbx_description
1 polymer ?
#
loop_
_entity_poly.entity_id
_entity_poly.type
_entity_poly.pdbx_seq_one_letter_code
_entity_poly.pdbx_strand_id
1 'polypeptide(L)'
;MFPPLVAAFVALSPICNTPAIAQSVDIQRGATLFGQACIGCHDGGGNIIQPGATLFTKDLERNGVVTEDDIYRITYYGKGRMPGFGESCTPRGQCTFGPRLKEDEIKLLAEFVKLQADQGWPNVASNGD
;
A
#
# COMPACT_ATOMS: atom_id res chain seq x y z
N MET A 1 -4.45 5.82 69.27
CA MET A 1 -3.86 5.17 68.08
C MET A 1 -4.92 5.14 67.00
N PHE A 2 -4.78 5.98 65.95
CA PHE A 2 -5.61 5.98 64.74
C PHE A 2 -4.67 5.89 63.54
N PRO A 3 -4.99 5.10 62.50
CA PRO A 3 -4.07 4.80 61.40
C PRO A 3 -3.99 5.97 60.40
N PRO A 4 -2.89 6.09 59.62
CA PRO A 4 -2.77 7.15 58.63
C PRO A 4 -3.60 6.81 57.38
N LEU A 5 -4.45 7.75 56.98
CA LEU A 5 -5.14 7.75 55.69
C LEU A 5 -4.10 7.94 54.58
N VAL A 6 -3.90 6.90 53.78
CA VAL A 6 -3.10 6.94 52.56
C VAL A 6 -3.92 7.69 51.50
N ALA A 7 -3.50 8.89 51.14
CA ALA A 7 -4.07 9.63 50.02
C ALA A 7 -3.59 8.97 48.70
N ALA A 8 -4.50 8.28 48.02
CA ALA A 8 -4.25 7.72 46.70
C ALA A 8 -4.25 8.85 45.65
N PHE A 9 -3.10 9.08 45.02
CA PHE A 9 -2.97 9.93 43.84
C PHE A 9 -3.60 9.21 42.63
N VAL A 10 -4.72 9.72 42.14
CA VAL A 10 -5.25 9.34 40.82
C VAL A 10 -4.66 10.31 39.79
N ALA A 11 -3.53 9.94 39.20
CA ALA A 11 -2.99 10.64 38.03
C ALA A 11 -3.85 10.27 36.81
N LEU A 12 -4.70 11.21 36.38
CA LEU A 12 -5.49 11.09 35.16
C LEU A 12 -4.58 11.40 33.96
N SER A 13 -3.90 10.39 33.43
CA SER A 13 -3.12 10.52 32.19
C SER A 13 -4.04 10.43 30.97
N PRO A 14 -3.98 11.36 30.00
CA PRO A 14 -4.73 11.25 28.76
C PRO A 14 -4.03 10.23 27.84
N ILE A 15 -4.60 9.04 27.71
CA ILE A 15 -4.16 8.05 26.72
C ILE A 15 -4.73 8.48 25.36
N CYS A 16 -4.01 9.34 24.65
CA CYS A 16 -4.26 9.59 23.22
C CYS A 16 -3.49 8.55 22.40
N ASN A 17 -4.03 7.34 22.28
CA ASN A 17 -3.61 6.36 21.27
C ASN A 17 -4.51 6.53 20.04
N THR A 18 -4.03 7.17 18.97
CA THR A 18 -4.77 7.22 17.68
C THR A 18 -4.02 6.57 16.52
N PRO A 19 -3.60 5.29 16.61
CA PRO A 19 -3.00 4.58 15.47
C PRO A 19 -4.00 4.37 14.31
N ALA A 20 -5.29 4.23 14.61
CA ALA A 20 -6.33 3.96 13.61
C ALA A 20 -6.56 5.11 12.60
N ILE A 21 -6.29 6.36 12.99
CA ILE A 21 -6.47 7.53 12.10
C ILE A 21 -5.33 7.62 11.08
N ALA A 22 -4.09 7.34 11.50
CA ALA A 22 -2.95 7.38 10.59
C ALA A 22 -3.08 6.31 9.49
N GLN A 23 -3.47 5.08 9.86
CA GLN A 23 -3.65 3.98 8.91
C GLN A 23 -4.74 4.27 7.86
N SER A 24 -5.84 4.93 8.25
CA SER A 24 -6.90 5.25 7.29
C SER A 24 -6.47 6.32 6.28
N VAL A 25 -5.67 7.31 6.69
CA VAL A 25 -5.12 8.34 5.80
C VAL A 25 -4.17 7.73 4.77
N ASP A 26 -3.28 6.82 5.20
CA ASP A 26 -2.33 6.17 4.29
C ASP A 26 -3.07 5.27 3.29
N ILE A 27 -4.12 4.55 3.69
CA ILE A 27 -4.95 3.79 2.76
C ILE A 27 -5.58 4.69 1.69
N GLN A 28 -6.12 5.85 2.06
CA GLN A 28 -6.73 6.78 1.09
C GLN A 28 -5.67 7.38 0.14
N ARG A 29 -4.49 7.72 0.66
CA ARG A 29 -3.38 8.22 -0.15
C ARG A 29 -2.87 7.14 -1.10
N GLY A 30 -2.74 5.90 -0.64
CA GLY A 30 -2.38 4.73 -1.44
C GLY A 30 -3.40 4.46 -2.54
N ALA A 31 -4.70 4.49 -2.23
CA ALA A 31 -5.77 4.34 -3.21
C ALA A 31 -5.73 5.43 -4.28
N THR A 32 -5.54 6.69 -3.88
CA THR A 32 -5.44 7.83 -4.81
C THR A 32 -4.25 7.66 -5.75
N LEU A 33 -3.08 7.32 -5.19
CA LEU A 33 -1.87 7.13 -5.97
C LEU A 33 -1.97 5.92 -6.92
N PHE A 34 -2.57 4.82 -6.45
CA PHE A 34 -2.85 3.65 -7.27
C PHE A 34 -3.79 3.98 -8.45
N GLY A 35 -4.83 4.77 -8.19
CA GLY A 35 -5.74 5.26 -9.23
C GLY A 35 -5.03 6.12 -10.29
N GLN A 36 -4.01 6.87 -9.91
CA GLN A 36 -3.25 7.73 -10.84
C GLN A 36 -2.21 6.94 -11.66
N ALA A 37 -1.55 5.95 -11.06
CA ALA A 37 -0.37 5.31 -11.65
C ALA A 37 -0.60 3.88 -12.16
N CYS A 38 -1.58 3.15 -11.61
CA CYS A 38 -1.65 1.69 -11.74
C CYS A 38 -2.93 1.20 -12.43
N ILE A 39 -4.04 1.91 -12.27
CA ILE A 39 -5.37 1.46 -12.72
C ILE A 39 -5.44 1.20 -14.23
N GLY A 40 -4.64 1.92 -15.03
CA GLY A 40 -4.59 1.72 -16.47
C GLY A 40 -4.19 0.30 -16.89
N CYS A 41 -3.54 -0.47 -16.02
CA CYS A 41 -3.25 -1.89 -16.25
C CYS A 41 -3.88 -2.82 -15.21
N HIS A 42 -4.06 -2.35 -13.98
CA HIS A 42 -4.41 -3.14 -12.80
C HIS A 42 -5.75 -2.75 -12.16
N ASP A 43 -6.71 -2.32 -12.98
CA ASP A 43 -8.06 -2.01 -12.51
C ASP A 43 -8.69 -3.19 -11.75
N GLY A 44 -9.32 -2.88 -10.61
CA GLY A 44 -9.89 -3.89 -9.69
C GLY A 44 -8.91 -4.97 -9.23
N GLY A 45 -7.60 -4.72 -9.26
CA GLY A 45 -6.57 -5.72 -8.96
C GLY A 45 -6.24 -6.67 -10.11
N GLY A 46 -6.83 -6.47 -11.29
CA GLY A 46 -6.61 -7.28 -12.48
C GLY A 46 -5.24 -7.10 -13.14
N ASN A 47 -5.10 -7.60 -14.36
CA ASN A 47 -3.98 -7.28 -15.25
C ASN A 47 -4.43 -7.45 -16.70
N ILE A 48 -4.68 -6.33 -17.38
CA ILE A 48 -5.17 -6.35 -18.77
C ILE A 48 -4.10 -6.78 -19.79
N ILE A 49 -2.82 -6.73 -19.40
CA ILE A 49 -1.68 -6.98 -20.28
C ILE A 49 -1.25 -8.45 -20.23
N GLN A 50 -1.24 -9.05 -19.04
CA GLN A 50 -0.73 -10.39 -18.81
C GLN A 50 -1.68 -11.23 -17.92
N PRO A 51 -2.42 -12.17 -18.52
CA PRO A 51 -3.19 -13.15 -17.77
C PRO A 51 -2.33 -13.92 -16.79
N GLY A 52 -2.84 -14.13 -15.58
CA GLY A 52 -2.13 -14.84 -14.52
C GLY A 52 -1.01 -14.04 -13.83
N ALA A 53 -0.92 -12.73 -14.05
CA ALA A 53 -0.08 -11.80 -13.30
C ALA A 53 -0.94 -10.67 -12.70
N THR A 54 -2.11 -11.01 -12.16
CA THR A 54 -2.97 -10.07 -11.43
C THR A 54 -2.37 -9.73 -10.05
N LEU A 55 -2.96 -8.75 -9.38
CA LEU A 55 -2.61 -8.35 -8.02
C LEU A 55 -3.41 -9.13 -6.95
N PHE A 56 -4.12 -10.20 -7.33
CA PHE A 56 -4.78 -11.09 -6.37
C PHE A 56 -3.77 -12.04 -5.73
N THR A 57 -3.98 -12.37 -4.44
CA THR A 57 -3.09 -13.23 -3.64
C THR A 57 -2.67 -14.51 -4.35
N LYS A 58 -3.61 -15.21 -5.01
CA LYS A 58 -3.31 -16.44 -5.76
C LYS A 58 -2.26 -16.24 -6.86
N ASP A 59 -2.30 -15.12 -7.57
CA ASP A 59 -1.35 -14.82 -8.64
C ASP A 59 -0.03 -14.30 -8.07
N LEU A 60 -0.08 -13.46 -7.04
CA LEU A 60 1.10 -12.98 -6.32
C LEU A 60 1.92 -14.15 -5.75
N GLU A 61 1.28 -15.09 -5.05
CA GLU A 61 1.90 -16.31 -4.54
C GLU A 61 2.49 -17.18 -5.65
N ARG A 62 1.71 -17.46 -6.70
CA ARG A 62 2.17 -18.26 -7.83
C ARG A 62 3.41 -17.66 -8.51
N ASN A 63 3.52 -16.34 -8.53
CA ASN A 63 4.63 -15.61 -9.16
C ASN A 63 5.78 -15.29 -8.19
N GLY A 64 5.71 -15.73 -6.93
CA GLY A 64 6.73 -15.49 -5.90
C GLY A 64 6.84 -14.01 -5.48
N VAL A 65 5.73 -13.28 -5.51
CA VAL A 65 5.63 -11.86 -5.13
C VAL A 65 4.75 -11.77 -3.88
N VAL A 66 5.23 -12.32 -2.77
CA VAL A 66 4.40 -12.57 -1.57
C VAL A 66 4.54 -11.51 -0.49
N THR A 67 5.63 -10.74 -0.53
CA THR A 67 5.93 -9.70 0.44
C THR A 67 5.72 -8.30 -0.12
N GLU A 68 5.52 -7.32 0.76
CA GLU A 68 5.52 -5.90 0.39
C GLU A 68 6.84 -5.51 -0.29
N ASP A 69 7.97 -6.01 0.17
CA ASP A 69 9.29 -5.79 -0.45
C ASP A 69 9.36 -6.33 -1.90
N ASP A 70 8.72 -7.46 -2.20
CA ASP A 70 8.66 -7.98 -3.56
C ASP A 70 7.84 -7.07 -4.47
N ILE A 71 6.70 -6.58 -3.97
CA ILE A 71 5.82 -5.65 -4.67
C ILE A 71 6.54 -4.32 -4.89
N TYR A 72 7.20 -3.80 -3.87
CA TYR A 72 8.03 -2.60 -3.93
C TYR A 72 9.08 -2.74 -5.03
N ARG A 73 9.84 -3.83 -5.03
CA ARG A 73 10.92 -4.07 -5.99
C ARG A 73 10.40 -4.12 -7.43
N ILE A 74 9.28 -4.79 -7.68
CA ILE A 74 8.67 -4.85 -9.02
C ILE A 74 8.14 -3.47 -9.44
N THR A 75 7.51 -2.75 -8.53
CA THR A 75 7.00 -1.40 -8.82
C THR A 75 8.15 -0.43 -9.10
N TYR A 76 9.25 -0.56 -8.37
CA TYR A 76 10.44 0.29 -8.53
C TYR A 76 11.17 0.01 -9.84
N TYR A 77 11.52 -1.25 -10.12
CA TYR A 77 12.40 -1.61 -11.23
C TYR A 77 11.69 -2.11 -12.48
N GLY A 78 10.40 -2.44 -12.38
CA GLY A 78 9.63 -3.08 -13.44
C GLY A 78 9.86 -4.59 -13.50
N LYS A 79 9.01 -5.28 -14.26
CA LYS A 79 9.16 -6.72 -14.57
C LYS A 79 8.49 -7.04 -15.89
N GLY A 80 9.26 -7.53 -16.86
CA GLY A 80 8.75 -7.88 -18.18
C GLY A 80 8.13 -6.67 -18.88
N ARG A 81 6.81 -6.70 -19.10
CA ARG A 81 6.05 -5.62 -19.76
C ARG A 81 5.60 -4.51 -18.80
N MET A 82 5.69 -4.71 -17.49
CA MET A 82 5.37 -3.67 -16.51
C MET A 82 6.57 -2.73 -16.37
N PRO A 83 6.41 -1.41 -16.63
CA PRO A 83 7.49 -0.46 -16.47
C PRO A 83 7.83 -0.24 -14.99
N GLY A 84 9.09 0.03 -14.67
CA GLY A 84 9.50 0.49 -13.34
C GLY A 84 9.24 1.98 -13.11
N PHE A 85 8.83 2.36 -11.91
CA PHE A 85 8.45 3.72 -11.53
C PHE A 85 9.48 4.46 -10.67
N GLY A 86 10.46 3.76 -10.11
CA GLY A 86 11.46 4.35 -9.22
C GLY A 86 12.37 5.37 -9.89
N GLU A 87 12.84 6.34 -9.11
CA GLU A 87 13.76 7.41 -9.57
C GLU A 87 15.04 6.84 -10.18
N SER A 88 15.58 5.76 -9.61
CA SER A 88 16.80 5.09 -10.08
C SER A 88 16.55 3.92 -11.05
N CYS A 89 15.32 3.73 -11.53
CA CYS A 89 15.02 2.68 -12.51
C CYS A 89 15.80 2.92 -13.81
N THR A 90 16.54 1.89 -14.25
CA THR A 90 17.39 1.90 -15.43
C THR A 90 17.49 0.50 -16.05
N PRO A 91 17.73 0.35 -17.36
CA PRO A 91 17.78 1.35 -18.44
C PRO A 91 16.44 2.05 -18.71
N ARG A 92 16.47 3.23 -19.34
CA ARG A 92 15.27 4.05 -19.58
C ARG A 92 14.11 3.29 -20.25
N GLY A 93 14.40 2.33 -21.12
CA GLY A 93 13.40 1.56 -21.86
C GLY A 93 12.56 0.59 -21.02
N GLN A 94 13.03 0.16 -19.84
CA GLN A 94 12.26 -0.72 -18.94
C GLN A 94 11.39 0.05 -17.94
N CYS A 95 11.37 1.37 -18.07
CA CYS A 95 10.90 2.28 -17.05
C CYS A 95 9.77 3.16 -17.56
N THR A 96 8.94 3.67 -16.66
CA THR A 96 7.80 4.53 -17.04
C THR A 96 8.29 5.77 -17.79
N PHE A 97 7.66 6.12 -18.90
CA PHE A 97 7.97 7.34 -19.64
C PHE A 97 7.46 8.61 -18.93
N GLY A 98 6.48 8.47 -18.04
CA GLY A 98 5.97 9.56 -17.21
C GLY A 98 6.90 9.94 -16.05
N PRO A 99 6.41 10.79 -15.13
CA PRO A 99 7.11 11.12 -13.89
C PRO A 99 7.47 9.86 -13.09
N ARG A 100 8.59 9.93 -12.39
CA ARG A 100 9.00 8.90 -11.43
C ARG A 100 8.30 9.12 -10.09
N LEU A 101 8.15 8.04 -9.34
CA LEU A 101 7.62 8.07 -7.99
C LEU A 101 8.78 8.04 -6.99
N LYS A 102 8.61 8.75 -5.87
CA LYS A 102 9.54 8.71 -4.75
C LYS A 102 9.47 7.38 -4.02
N GLU A 103 10.50 7.06 -3.24
CA GLU A 103 10.52 5.80 -2.49
C GLU A 103 9.36 5.66 -1.50
N ASP A 104 8.94 6.73 -0.83
CA ASP A 104 7.81 6.70 0.11
C ASP A 104 6.49 6.44 -0.61
N GLU A 105 6.32 6.97 -1.81
CA GLU A 105 5.15 6.72 -2.67
C GLU A 105 5.11 5.26 -3.14
N ILE A 106 6.25 4.67 -3.50
CA ILE A 106 6.30 3.26 -3.92
C ILE A 106 6.09 2.31 -2.73
N LYS A 107 6.59 2.64 -1.54
CA LYS A 107 6.30 1.89 -0.31
C LYS A 107 4.81 1.91 0.00
N LEU A 108 4.20 3.10 -0.05
CA LEU A 108 2.77 3.25 0.14
C LEU A 108 1.94 2.44 -0.86
N LEU A 109 2.36 2.41 -2.14
CA LEU A 109 1.72 1.55 -3.15
C LEU A 109 1.88 0.06 -2.84
N ALA A 110 3.05 -0.37 -2.38
CA ALA A 110 3.30 -1.77 -2.04
C ALA A 110 2.43 -2.23 -0.85
N GLU A 111 2.37 -1.42 0.20
CA GLU A 111 1.49 -1.62 1.35
C GLU A 111 0.02 -1.66 0.92
N PHE A 112 -0.42 -0.70 0.09
CA PHE A 112 -1.77 -0.66 -0.43
C PHE A 112 -2.12 -1.92 -1.25
N VAL A 113 -1.26 -2.33 -2.18
CA VAL A 113 -1.49 -3.54 -3.00
C VAL A 113 -1.54 -4.78 -2.12
N LYS A 114 -0.64 -4.90 -1.13
CA LYS A 114 -0.64 -6.04 -0.20
C LYS A 114 -1.94 -6.10 0.61
N LEU A 115 -2.36 -4.97 1.17
CA LEU A 115 -3.61 -4.85 1.91
C LEU A 115 -4.81 -5.24 1.05
N GLN A 116 -4.89 -4.73 -0.18
CA GLN A 116 -5.98 -5.02 -1.10
C GLN A 116 -6.00 -6.49 -1.53
N ALA A 117 -4.82 -7.10 -1.76
CA ALA A 117 -4.72 -8.52 -2.06
C ALA A 117 -5.24 -9.37 -0.90
N ASP A 118 -4.85 -9.04 0.34
CA ASP A 118 -5.31 -9.74 1.56
C ASP A 118 -6.82 -9.62 1.78
N GLN A 119 -7.42 -8.51 1.35
CA GLN A 119 -8.86 -8.29 1.40
C GLN A 119 -9.61 -8.83 0.18
N GLY A 120 -8.91 -9.38 -0.81
CA GLY A 120 -9.51 -9.92 -2.03
C GLY A 120 -10.05 -8.84 -2.98
N TRP A 121 -9.45 -7.64 -2.99
CA TRP A 121 -9.84 -6.50 -3.81
C TRP A 121 -11.33 -6.16 -3.71
N PRO A 122 -11.81 -5.70 -2.54
CA PRO A 122 -13.20 -5.29 -2.40
C PRO A 122 -13.53 -4.17 -3.37
N ASN A 123 -14.73 -4.20 -3.97
CA ASN A 123 -15.22 -3.10 -4.79
C ASN A 123 -15.25 -1.83 -3.93
N VAL A 124 -14.30 -0.93 -4.17
CA VAL A 124 -14.38 0.47 -3.74
C VAL A 124 -15.42 1.15 -4.62
N ALA A 125 -16.68 0.80 -4.41
CA ALA A 125 -17.78 1.59 -4.94
C ALA A 125 -17.63 3.01 -4.35
N SER A 126 -17.28 3.94 -5.24
CA SER A 126 -17.43 5.39 -5.15
C SER A 126 -18.26 5.87 -3.95
N ASN A 127 -17.61 6.23 -2.84
CA ASN A 127 -18.19 7.12 -1.83
C ASN A 127 -18.07 8.57 -2.32
N GLY A 128 -18.76 8.86 -3.41
CA GLY A 128 -18.70 10.17 -4.08
C GLY A 128 -19.92 10.38 -4.97
N ASP A 129 -21.11 10.31 -4.36
CA ASP A 129 -22.27 11.09 -4.80
C ASP A 129 -22.35 12.35 -3.92
#